data_AF-A0A355UIU3-F1
#
_entry.id   AF-A0A355UIU3-F1
#
_cell.length_a   1.000
_cell.length_b   1.000
_cell.length_c   1.000
_cell.angle_alpha   90.00
_cell.angle_beta   90.00
_cell.angle_gamma   90.00
#
_symmetry.space_group_name_H-M   'P 1'
#
loop_
_entity.id
_entity.type
_entity.pdbx_description
1 polymer ?
#
loop_
_entity_poly.entity_id
_entity_poly.type
_entity_poly.pdbx_seq_one_letter_code
_entity_poly.pdbx_strand_id
1 'polypeptide(L)'
;DKIENGWEYQRSGKKSSAPKEEKDNTNESNVKNKSKSKSKKILNYQLDNSLDLFPKDKQSLTDFFNVYKASINFEYNLIFVYYLEKILLLESINISHIYTCYKGIGLEVPNIYQSLVDTKKSRGWIDTSDMNHLKVSVAGENYIEHKMKRA
;
A
#
# COMPACT_ATOMS: atom_id res chain seq x y z
N ASP A 1 -5.60 18.84 50.82
CA ASP A 1 -4.69 17.71 51.08
C ASP A 1 -5.33 16.36 50.78
N LYS A 2 -4.59 15.56 49.99
CA LYS A 2 -4.46 14.08 49.96
C LYS A 2 -5.68 13.20 49.57
N ILE A 3 -5.67 12.66 48.34
CA ILE A 3 -5.54 11.23 47.88
C ILE A 3 -6.61 10.29 48.51
N GLU A 4 -7.39 9.47 47.78
CA GLU A 4 -6.90 8.40 46.91
C GLU A 4 -8.00 7.75 46.04
N ASN A 5 -7.61 7.43 44.81
CA ASN A 5 -8.37 6.63 43.84
C ASN A 5 -8.28 5.14 44.19
N GLY A 6 -9.38 4.40 44.08
CA GLY A 6 -9.34 2.95 44.13
C GLY A 6 -10.68 2.30 43.78
N TRP A 7 -10.97 2.13 42.49
CA TRP A 7 -12.04 1.23 42.06
C TRP A 7 -11.48 -0.19 41.94
N GLU A 8 -11.92 -1.04 42.85
CA GLU A 8 -11.57 -2.44 43.03
C GLU A 8 -12.29 -3.32 41.97
N TYR A 9 -11.53 -4.04 41.13
CA TYR A 9 -12.08 -5.00 40.17
C TYR A 9 -12.12 -6.40 40.80
N GLN A 10 -13.33 -6.89 41.08
CA GLN A 10 -13.58 -8.25 41.56
C GLN A 10 -13.21 -9.28 40.47
N ARG A 11 -12.16 -10.08 40.71
CA ARG A 11 -11.85 -11.29 39.93
C ARG A 11 -12.61 -12.48 40.49
N SER A 12 -13.58 -12.98 39.74
CA SER A 12 -14.23 -14.26 40.00
C SER A 12 -13.26 -15.41 39.69
N GLY A 13 -13.09 -16.30 40.68
CA GLY A 13 -12.13 -17.38 40.65
C GLY A 13 -12.58 -18.59 39.84
N LYS A 14 -11.58 -19.35 39.36
CA LYS A 14 -11.67 -20.81 39.25
C LYS A 14 -10.40 -21.42 39.84
N LYS A 15 -10.61 -22.20 40.90
CA LYS A 15 -9.63 -23.07 41.56
C LYS A 15 -9.38 -24.29 40.67
N SER A 16 -8.12 -24.68 40.52
CA SER A 16 -7.73 -26.10 40.58
C SER A 16 -6.23 -26.24 40.90
N SER A 17 -5.96 -27.24 41.72
CA SER A 17 -4.78 -27.61 42.50
C SER A 17 -3.66 -28.32 41.74
N ALA A 18 -2.42 -28.13 42.21
CA ALA A 18 -1.16 -28.84 41.87
C ALA A 18 -1.16 -30.32 42.42
N PRO A 19 -0.12 -31.20 42.25
CA PRO A 19 1.29 -30.96 41.86
C PRO A 19 2.09 -32.05 41.04
N LYS A 20 3.26 -31.60 40.50
CA LYS A 20 4.63 -32.19 40.27
C LYS A 20 4.94 -33.58 39.65
N GLU A 21 5.87 -33.52 38.66
CA GLU A 21 7.06 -34.37 38.29
C GLU A 21 6.87 -35.90 38.07
N GLU A 22 7.46 -36.66 37.12
CA GLU A 22 8.71 -36.58 36.34
C GLU A 22 8.76 -37.71 35.22
N LYS A 23 9.63 -37.56 34.18
CA LYS A 23 10.22 -38.57 33.23
C LYS A 23 9.31 -39.16 32.11
N ASP A 24 9.71 -39.46 30.86
CA ASP A 24 10.99 -39.67 30.14
C ASP A 24 10.73 -39.63 28.60
N ASN A 25 11.75 -39.30 27.79
CA ASN A 25 11.99 -39.57 26.33
C ASN A 25 10.80 -39.55 25.31
N THR A 26 10.85 -38.89 24.15
CA THR A 26 11.74 -39.19 23.00
C THR A 26 11.47 -38.19 21.83
N ASN A 27 12.50 -37.87 21.05
CA ASN A 27 12.51 -37.45 19.63
C ASN A 27 11.88 -36.11 19.16
N GLU A 28 12.78 -35.17 18.87
CA GLU A 28 13.02 -34.62 17.53
C GLU A 28 11.81 -34.37 16.61
N SER A 29 11.41 -33.10 16.49
CA SER A 29 11.37 -32.43 15.18
C SER A 29 11.05 -30.94 15.33
N ASN A 30 12.06 -30.14 15.00
CA ASN A 30 12.00 -28.73 14.72
C ASN A 30 10.90 -28.44 13.68
N VAL A 31 9.74 -27.94 14.13
CA VAL A 31 8.66 -27.49 13.24
C VAL A 31 9.11 -26.20 12.57
N LYS A 32 9.89 -26.36 11.50
CA LYS A 32 10.11 -25.32 10.50
C LYS A 32 8.75 -24.86 10.00
N ASN A 33 8.38 -23.63 10.35
CA ASN A 33 7.30 -22.89 9.68
C ASN A 33 7.61 -22.85 8.19
N LYS A 34 7.07 -23.82 7.45
CA LYS A 34 7.14 -23.88 6.00
C LYS A 34 6.09 -22.91 5.47
N SER A 35 6.42 -21.62 5.47
CA SER A 35 5.64 -20.63 4.72
C SER A 35 5.61 -21.13 3.28
N LYS A 36 4.43 -21.58 2.82
CA LYS A 36 4.18 -21.89 1.42
C LYS A 36 4.50 -20.64 0.64
N SER A 37 5.69 -20.59 0.03
CA SER A 37 6.04 -19.56 -0.94
C SER A 37 5.08 -19.73 -2.10
N LYS A 38 4.01 -18.93 -2.11
CA LYS A 38 3.16 -18.78 -3.30
C LYS A 38 4.10 -18.28 -4.37
N SER A 39 4.34 -19.09 -5.41
CA SER A 39 5.12 -18.64 -6.55
C SER A 39 4.51 -17.32 -7.04
N LYS A 40 5.33 -16.27 -7.14
CA LYS A 40 4.92 -14.99 -7.75
C LYS A 40 4.30 -15.32 -9.11
N LYS A 41 2.97 -15.25 -9.23
CA LYS A 41 2.34 -15.22 -10.55
C LYS A 41 2.90 -13.97 -11.22
N ILE A 42 3.61 -14.16 -12.33
CA ILE A 42 4.07 -13.06 -13.17
C ILE A 42 2.80 -12.47 -13.78
N LEU A 43 2.35 -11.33 -13.22
CA LEU A 43 1.24 -10.59 -13.79
C LEU A 43 1.79 -9.85 -15.02
N ASN A 44 1.27 -10.21 -16.20
CA ASN A 44 1.66 -9.58 -17.45
C ASN A 44 0.77 -8.36 -17.67
N TYR A 45 1.29 -7.16 -17.41
CA TYR A 45 0.59 -5.91 -17.68
C TYR A 45 0.91 -5.45 -19.11
N GLN A 46 -0.08 -4.89 -19.80
CA GLN A 46 0.11 -4.36 -21.16
C GLN A 46 0.36 -2.86 -21.09
N LEU A 47 1.26 -2.36 -21.95
CA LEU A 47 1.39 -0.93 -22.17
C LEU A 47 0.13 -0.40 -22.83
N ASP A 48 -0.38 0.70 -22.30
CA ASP A 48 -1.39 1.48 -22.98
C ASP A 48 -0.72 2.43 -23.99
N ASN A 49 -0.84 2.10 -25.28
CA ASN A 49 -0.29 2.90 -26.37
C ASN A 49 -1.13 4.14 -26.70
N SER A 50 -2.35 4.25 -26.17
CA SER A 50 -3.22 5.41 -26.36
C SER A 50 -2.98 6.51 -25.32
N LEU A 51 -2.27 6.19 -24.24
CA LEU A 51 -1.99 7.12 -23.16
C LEU A 51 -0.85 8.08 -23.52
N ASP A 52 -1.18 9.37 -23.67
CA ASP A 52 -0.19 10.43 -23.85
C ASP A 52 0.34 10.95 -22.51
N LEU A 53 1.58 10.58 -22.18
CA LEU A 53 2.29 11.04 -20.98
C LEU A 53 3.05 12.36 -21.20
N PHE A 54 3.13 12.85 -22.43
CA PHE A 54 3.81 14.09 -22.82
C PHE A 54 2.89 15.00 -23.66
N PRO A 55 1.70 15.35 -23.14
CA PRO A 55 0.78 16.25 -23.83
C PRO A 55 1.42 17.62 -24.06
N LYS A 56 1.15 18.24 -25.21
CA LYS A 56 1.70 19.57 -25.54
C LYS A 56 1.09 20.70 -24.69
N ASP A 57 -0.15 20.54 -24.28
CA ASP A 57 -0.94 21.58 -23.61
C ASP A 57 -1.00 21.42 -22.08
N LYS A 58 -0.40 20.36 -21.54
CA LYS A 58 -0.40 20.03 -20.11
C LYS A 58 1.01 19.67 -19.66
N GLN A 59 1.25 19.70 -18.35
CA GLN A 59 2.53 19.25 -17.79
C GLN A 59 2.75 17.78 -18.13
N SER A 60 3.97 17.40 -18.51
CA SER A 60 4.31 15.99 -18.75
C SER A 60 4.39 15.20 -17.44
N LEU A 61 4.25 13.87 -17.52
CA LEU A 61 4.35 13.02 -16.33
C LEU A 61 5.73 13.16 -15.69
N THR A 62 6.80 13.20 -16.50
CA THR A 62 8.18 13.34 -16.02
C THR A 62 8.37 14.66 -15.27
N ASP A 63 7.89 15.78 -15.83
CA ASP A 63 8.01 17.08 -15.18
C ASP A 63 7.22 17.10 -13.87
N PHE A 64 6.01 16.56 -13.86
CA PHE A 64 5.18 16.49 -12.66
C PHE A 64 5.81 15.61 -11.58
N PHE A 65 6.31 14.44 -11.96
CA PHE A 65 6.98 13.50 -11.05
C PHE A 65 8.22 14.12 -10.41
N ASN A 66 9.03 14.84 -11.19
CA ASN A 66 10.26 15.48 -10.73
C ASN A 66 10.03 16.67 -9.78
N VAL A 67 8.80 17.19 -9.64
CA VAL A 67 8.48 18.21 -8.63
C VAL A 67 8.53 17.64 -7.21
N TYR A 68 8.39 16.32 -7.05
CA TYR A 68 8.27 15.66 -5.75
C TYR A 68 9.43 14.71 -5.49
N LYS A 69 9.88 14.62 -4.22
CA LYS A 69 10.89 13.65 -3.78
C LYS A 69 10.25 12.31 -3.40
N ALA A 70 9.57 11.68 -4.34
CA ALA A 70 8.98 10.37 -4.11
C ALA A 70 10.06 9.30 -3.97
N SER A 71 9.89 8.38 -3.02
CA SER A 71 10.91 7.37 -2.70
C SER A 71 10.39 5.94 -2.55
N ILE A 72 9.07 5.79 -2.40
CA ILE A 72 8.42 4.51 -2.15
C ILE A 72 7.24 4.29 -3.09
N ASN A 73 6.91 3.03 -3.38
CA ASN A 73 5.83 2.68 -4.30
C ASN A 73 4.47 3.29 -3.94
N PHE A 74 4.18 3.51 -2.66
CA PHE A 74 2.94 4.17 -2.24
C PHE A 74 2.84 5.62 -2.77
N GLU A 75 3.95 6.33 -2.79
CA GLU A 75 4.03 7.70 -3.30
C GLU A 75 3.99 7.70 -4.83
N TYR A 76 4.70 6.78 -5.48
CA TYR A 76 4.64 6.62 -6.93
C TYR A 76 3.20 6.35 -7.40
N ASN A 77 2.52 5.41 -6.76
CA ASN A 77 1.12 5.10 -7.08
C ASN A 77 0.21 6.32 -6.92
N LEU A 78 0.37 7.08 -5.83
CA LEU A 78 -0.41 8.30 -5.61
C LEU A 78 -0.14 9.34 -6.71
N ILE A 79 1.13 9.61 -7.02
CA ILE A 79 1.51 10.55 -8.09
C ILE A 79 0.89 10.13 -9.42
N PHE A 80 0.97 8.84 -9.77
CA PHE A 80 0.44 8.35 -11.04
C PHE A 80 -1.07 8.49 -11.13
N VAL A 81 -1.82 8.04 -10.13
CA VAL A 81 -3.29 8.18 -10.13
C VAL A 81 -3.69 9.65 -10.15
N TYR A 82 -3.02 10.51 -9.36
CA TYR A 82 -3.30 11.95 -9.32
C TYR A 82 -3.03 12.62 -10.66
N TYR A 83 -1.88 12.33 -11.27
CA TYR A 83 -1.54 12.90 -12.57
C TYR A 83 -2.57 12.53 -13.64
N LEU A 84 -2.94 11.25 -13.71
CA LEU A 84 -3.92 10.78 -14.68
C LEU A 84 -5.32 11.39 -14.44
N GLU A 85 -5.75 11.49 -13.18
CA GLU A 85 -7.09 11.96 -12.83
C GLU A 85 -7.21 13.49 -12.88
N LYS A 86 -6.23 14.23 -12.34
CA LYS A 86 -6.34 15.69 -12.13
C LYS A 86 -5.65 16.50 -13.22
N ILE A 87 -4.56 15.99 -13.77
CA ILE A 87 -3.80 16.70 -14.81
C ILE A 87 -4.33 16.27 -16.18
N LEU A 88 -4.32 14.97 -16.45
CA LEU A 88 -4.81 14.46 -17.74
C LEU A 88 -6.34 14.38 -17.82
N LEU A 89 -7.06 14.41 -16.69
CA LEU A 89 -8.53 14.35 -16.62
C LEU A 89 -9.11 13.06 -17.20
N LEU A 90 -8.42 11.92 -16.99
CA LEU A 90 -8.95 10.61 -17.37
C LEU A 90 -10.04 10.16 -16.39
N GLU A 91 -11.19 9.75 -16.92
CA GLU A 91 -12.32 9.27 -16.11
C GLU A 91 -12.19 7.78 -15.70
N SER A 92 -11.48 6.98 -16.50
CA SER A 92 -11.28 5.55 -16.26
C SER A 92 -9.79 5.25 -16.21
N ILE A 93 -9.26 5.14 -14.99
CA ILE A 93 -7.86 4.80 -14.76
C ILE A 93 -7.77 3.32 -14.39
N ASN A 94 -7.11 2.53 -15.23
CA ASN A 94 -6.90 1.10 -15.01
C ASN A 94 -5.44 0.79 -14.62
N ILE A 95 -5.15 -0.47 -14.27
CA ILE A 95 -3.79 -0.90 -13.95
C ILE A 95 -2.80 -0.71 -15.10
N SER A 96 -3.23 -0.90 -16.36
CA SER A 96 -2.36 -0.74 -17.52
C SER A 96 -1.84 0.70 -17.63
N HIS A 97 -2.66 1.71 -17.33
CA HIS A 97 -2.20 3.10 -17.26
C HIS A 97 -1.12 3.30 -16.21
N ILE A 98 -1.29 2.70 -15.02
CA ILE A 98 -0.28 2.76 -13.94
C ILE A 98 1.01 2.08 -14.39
N TYR A 99 0.91 0.93 -15.06
CA TYR A 99 2.05 0.24 -15.65
C TYR A 99 2.79 1.12 -16.67
N THR A 100 2.06 1.77 -17.58
CA THR A 100 2.64 2.72 -18.54
C THR A 100 3.36 3.86 -17.81
N CYS A 101 2.81 4.39 -16.71
CA CYS A 101 3.47 5.43 -15.92
C CYS A 101 4.81 4.96 -15.32
N TYR A 102 4.84 3.77 -14.71
CA TYR A 102 6.08 3.18 -14.19
C TYR A 102 7.13 3.03 -15.30
N LYS A 103 6.72 2.52 -16.46
CA LYS A 103 7.61 2.35 -17.62
C LYS A 103 8.06 3.67 -18.22
N GLY A 104 7.20 4.69 -18.25
CA GLY A 104 7.48 6.02 -18.78
C GLY A 104 8.49 6.80 -17.93
N ILE A 105 8.44 6.67 -16.60
CA ILE A 105 9.44 7.26 -15.69
C ILE A 105 10.71 6.42 -15.60
N GLY A 106 10.66 5.13 -15.96
CA GLY A 106 11.81 4.23 -15.90
C GLY A 106 12.04 3.61 -14.51
N LEU A 107 10.98 3.49 -13.69
CA LEU A 107 11.04 2.87 -12.37
C LEU A 107 10.93 1.34 -12.47
N GLU A 108 11.43 0.64 -11.44
CA GLU A 108 11.17 -0.80 -11.28
C GLU A 108 9.66 -1.02 -11.08
N VAL A 109 9.09 -1.93 -11.87
CA VAL A 109 7.66 -2.23 -11.82
C VAL A 109 7.39 -3.24 -10.72
N PRO A 110 6.66 -2.88 -9.64
CA PRO A 110 6.29 -3.85 -8.61
C PRO A 110 5.15 -4.75 -9.10
N ASN A 111 4.66 -5.65 -8.24
CA ASN A 111 3.32 -6.20 -8.42
C ASN A 111 2.31 -5.04 -8.24
N ILE A 112 1.91 -4.41 -9.34
CA ILE A 112 1.09 -3.19 -9.33
C ILE A 112 -0.22 -3.43 -8.60
N TYR A 113 -0.89 -4.55 -8.87
CA TYR A 113 -2.15 -4.89 -8.21
C TYR A 113 -1.99 -4.87 -6.69
N GLN A 114 -1.00 -5.61 -6.18
CA GLN A 114 -0.76 -5.67 -4.73
C GLN A 114 -0.32 -4.32 -4.19
N SER A 115 0.54 -3.59 -4.91
CA SER A 115 1.03 -2.29 -4.50
C SER A 115 -0.09 -1.26 -4.37
N LEU A 116 -1.05 -1.24 -5.28
CA LEU A 116 -2.23 -0.37 -5.23
C LEU A 116 -3.12 -0.73 -4.03
N VAL A 117 -3.43 -2.01 -3.85
CA VAL A 117 -4.22 -2.49 -2.70
C VAL A 117 -3.55 -2.11 -1.38
N ASP A 118 -2.23 -2.29 -1.28
CA ASP A 118 -1.46 -1.92 -0.09
C ASP A 118 -1.44 -0.40 0.13
N THR A 119 -1.39 0.39 -0.95
CA THR A 119 -1.47 1.86 -0.87
C THR A 119 -2.81 2.30 -0.27
N LYS A 120 -3.92 1.75 -0.78
CA LYS A 120 -5.26 1.99 -0.22
C LYS A 120 -5.33 1.57 1.24
N LYS A 121 -4.88 0.35 1.57
CA LYS A 121 -5.00 -0.20 2.93
C LYS A 121 -4.13 0.54 3.96
N SER A 122 -2.91 0.88 3.60
CA SER A 122 -1.90 1.45 4.51
C SER A 122 -2.04 2.97 4.66
N ARG A 123 -2.37 3.65 3.57
CA ARG A 123 -2.38 5.12 3.52
C ARG A 123 -3.75 5.72 3.25
N GLY A 124 -4.65 4.99 2.61
CA GLY A 124 -5.96 5.49 2.21
C GLY A 124 -5.90 6.57 1.13
N TRP A 125 -4.78 6.72 0.40
CA TRP A 125 -4.57 7.82 -0.55
C TRP A 125 -5.24 7.62 -1.91
N ILE A 126 -5.54 6.38 -2.27
CA ILE A 126 -6.21 6.03 -3.52
C ILE A 126 -7.39 5.12 -3.24
N ASP A 127 -8.38 5.17 -4.12
CA ASP A 127 -9.46 4.21 -4.17
C ASP A 127 -9.17 3.14 -5.24
N THR A 128 -9.25 1.89 -4.80
CA THR A 128 -9.06 0.67 -5.59
C THR A 128 -10.30 -0.24 -5.49
N SER A 129 -11.47 0.32 -5.18
CA SER A 129 -12.73 -0.43 -5.14
C SER A 129 -13.05 -1.06 -6.50
N ASP A 130 -12.73 -0.34 -7.57
CA ASP A 130 -12.70 -0.86 -8.94
C ASP A 130 -11.30 -0.65 -9.52
N MET A 131 -10.69 -1.72 -10.00
CA MET A 131 -9.33 -1.73 -10.51
C MET A 131 -9.22 -1.20 -11.95
N ASN A 132 -10.35 -0.98 -12.61
CA ASN A 132 -10.46 -0.29 -13.90
C ASN A 132 -10.87 1.18 -13.74
N HIS A 133 -11.21 1.61 -12.53
CA HIS A 133 -11.60 2.98 -12.19
C HIS A 133 -10.93 3.43 -10.89
N LEU A 134 -9.60 3.50 -10.94
CA LEU A 134 -8.78 4.05 -9.86
C LEU A 134 -9.01 5.55 -9.73
N LYS A 135 -9.05 6.03 -8.48
CA LYS A 135 -9.22 7.46 -8.15
C LYS A 135 -8.32 7.84 -6.98
N VAL A 136 -7.99 9.11 -6.87
CA VAL A 136 -7.36 9.69 -5.69
C VAL A 136 -8.44 9.95 -4.65
N SER A 137 -8.14 9.64 -3.40
CA SER A 137 -9.00 10.02 -2.29
C SER A 137 -8.70 11.45 -1.82
N VAL A 138 -9.62 12.06 -1.08
CA VAL A 138 -9.38 13.35 -0.41
C VAL A 138 -8.11 13.32 0.45
N ALA A 139 -7.79 12.19 1.08
CA ALA A 139 -6.57 12.06 1.87
C ALA A 139 -5.29 12.06 1.00
N GLY A 140 -5.36 11.48 -0.21
CA GLY A 140 -4.28 11.50 -1.19
C GLY A 140 -4.05 12.90 -1.78
N GLU A 141 -5.12 13.60 -2.15
CA GLU A 141 -5.07 14.99 -2.63
C GLU A 141 -4.39 15.89 -1.60
N ASN A 142 -4.86 15.84 -0.34
CA ASN A 142 -4.25 16.61 0.74
C ASN A 142 -2.78 16.24 0.99
N TYR A 143 -2.39 14.98 0.77
CA TYR A 143 -1.00 14.58 0.95
C TYR A 143 -0.11 15.17 -0.14
N ILE A 144 -0.46 15.00 -1.41
CA ILE A 144 0.36 15.45 -2.53
C ILE A 144 0.46 16.98 -2.57
N GLU A 145 -0.65 17.68 -2.28
CA GLU A 145 -0.72 19.14 -2.37
C GLU A 145 -0.08 19.87 -1.18
N HIS A 146 -0.12 19.28 0.02
CA HIS A 146 0.28 19.99 1.24
C HIS A 146 1.37 19.32 2.07
N LYS A 147 1.53 18.00 1.97
CA LYS A 147 2.42 17.24 2.89
C LYS A 147 3.64 16.66 2.19
N MET A 148 3.55 16.41 0.89
CA MET A 148 4.63 15.78 0.14
C MET A 148 5.82 16.74 -0.03
N LYS A 149 7.04 16.22 0.15
CA LYS A 149 8.26 17.00 -0.02
C LYS A 149 8.51 17.30 -1.49
N ARG A 150 8.82 18.56 -1.78
CA ARG A 150 9.16 19.04 -3.13
C ARG A 150 10.66 18.91 -3.40
N ALA A 151 11.02 18.74 -4.67
CA ALA A 151 12.38 18.61 -5.18
C ALA A 151 13.24 19.85 -4.86
#